data_AF-A0A3C1TJL3-F1
#
_entry.id   AF-A0A3C1TJL3-F1
#
_cell.length_a   1.000
_cell.length_b   1.000
_cell.length_c   1.000
_cell.angle_alpha   90.00
_cell.angle_beta   90.00
_cell.angle_gamma   90.00
#
_symmetry.space_group_name_H-M   'P 1'
#
loop_
_entity.id
_entity.type
_entity.pdbx_description
1 polymer ?
#
loop_
_entity_poly.entity_id
_entity_poly.type
_entity_poly.pdbx_seq_one_letter_code
_entity_poly.pdbx_strand_id
1 'polypeptide(L)'
;MKSSILLPVIVAFAITACNNTTANSTEKSASELEKTEDVSTAGNADCLKSYADKGTLDQLLPLDVIKKHYTIPAQAKKSYSYRSEAKKHDKDTYEYTWDSDRVRKMTISGREIEYPSSNRIGIRWVGSDLFTIMGKPTPLENFKAFYRNTTAAEKEAAFKKAGESMKEKGYDAKTTETATKMAKDLSGDDITFKEIAGIGDAASWRIKEKELTVLVGKITFQVSVEISNNDSENIELAKKLAAEVLAKCK
;
A
#
# COMPACT_ATOMS: atom_id res chain seq x y z
N MET A 1 19.56 23.45 36.06
CA MET A 1 18.28 22.72 36.20
C MET A 1 17.95 22.08 34.86
N LYS A 2 17.92 20.75 34.82
CA LYS A 2 17.60 19.95 33.63
C LYS A 2 16.08 19.87 33.50
N SER A 3 15.52 20.29 32.37
CA SER A 3 14.12 20.08 32.03
C SER A 3 14.04 18.95 31.01
N SER A 4 13.54 17.79 31.44
CA SER A 4 13.32 16.62 30.60
C SER A 4 11.94 16.74 29.95
N ILE A 5 11.92 16.93 28.63
CA ILE A 5 10.73 16.86 27.81
C ILE A 5 10.40 15.38 27.61
N LEU A 6 9.33 14.90 28.25
CA LEU A 6 8.75 13.57 27.99
C LEU A 6 8.06 13.58 26.62
N LEU A 7 8.62 12.83 25.67
CA LEU A 7 7.91 12.43 24.46
C LEU A 7 6.77 11.46 24.82
N PRO A 8 5.54 11.66 24.32
CA PRO A 8 4.51 10.65 24.42
C PRO A 8 4.83 9.47 23.49
N VAL A 9 4.93 8.30 24.11
CA VAL A 9 5.17 6.98 23.50
C VAL A 9 4.03 6.66 22.52
N ILE A 10 4.37 6.52 21.23
CA ILE A 10 3.48 5.98 20.21
C ILE A 10 3.41 4.47 20.44
N VAL A 11 2.32 3.98 21.02
CA VAL A 11 2.07 2.55 21.20
C VAL A 11 1.57 1.97 19.89
N ALA A 12 2.43 1.19 19.23
CA ALA A 12 2.07 0.39 18.06
C ALA A 12 1.22 -0.81 18.51
N PHE A 13 -0.03 -0.90 18.07
CA PHE A 13 -0.90 -2.05 18.33
C PHE A 13 -0.53 -3.22 17.41
N ALA A 14 0.10 -4.24 17.99
CA ALA A 14 0.19 -5.56 17.39
C ALA A 14 -1.12 -6.32 17.64
N ILE A 15 -1.85 -6.65 16.58
CA ILE A 15 -3.03 -7.51 16.65
C ILE A 15 -2.53 -8.96 16.69
N THR A 16 -2.41 -9.52 17.88
CA THR A 16 -2.19 -10.97 18.06
C THR A 16 -3.54 -11.58 18.44
N ALA A 17 -4.18 -12.26 17.49
CA ALA A 17 -5.30 -13.15 17.79
C ALA A 17 -4.72 -14.54 18.09
N CYS A 18 -4.81 -14.97 19.34
CA CYS A 18 -4.61 -16.36 19.74
C CYS A 18 -5.96 -16.99 20.13
N ASN A 19 -6.15 -18.19 19.63
CA ASN A 19 -7.25 -19.13 19.84
C ASN A 19 -7.45 -19.58 21.30
N ASN A 20 -8.66 -20.03 21.62
CA ASN A 20 -8.91 -21.21 22.47
C ASN A 20 -10.30 -21.80 22.12
N THR A 21 -10.38 -22.90 21.37
CA THR A 21 -10.39 -24.34 21.74
C THR A 21 -11.71 -24.84 22.34
N THR A 22 -12.39 -25.74 21.64
CA THR A 22 -13.01 -26.95 22.20
C THR A 22 -13.06 -28.02 21.12
N ALA A 23 -12.42 -29.16 21.39
CA ALA A 23 -12.46 -30.35 20.54
C ALA A 23 -13.78 -31.10 20.74
N ASN A 24 -14.40 -31.55 19.65
CA ASN A 24 -15.15 -32.80 19.68
C ASN A 24 -15.15 -33.44 18.29
N SER A 25 -14.70 -34.69 18.24
CA SER A 25 -14.53 -35.50 17.05
C SER A 25 -15.87 -36.03 16.57
N THR A 26 -16.23 -35.78 15.32
CA THR A 26 -17.14 -36.65 14.58
C THR A 26 -16.75 -36.60 13.11
N GLU A 27 -16.29 -37.74 12.61
CA GLU A 27 -15.96 -37.98 11.20
C GLU A 27 -17.17 -37.66 10.32
N LYS A 28 -16.99 -36.77 9.34
CA LYS A 28 -17.83 -36.75 8.14
C LYS A 28 -17.06 -36.21 6.94
N SER A 29 -16.67 -37.16 6.10
CA SER A 29 -16.49 -37.10 4.65
C SER A 29 -15.84 -35.86 4.06
N ALA A 30 -14.59 -36.05 3.62
CA ALA A 30 -13.89 -35.18 2.70
C ALA A 30 -14.76 -34.90 1.46
N SER A 31 -15.14 -33.64 1.30
CA SER A 31 -15.35 -33.00 0.01
C SER A 31 -14.47 -31.76 0.05
N GLU A 32 -13.18 -32.00 -0.15
CA GLU A 32 -12.21 -30.96 -0.44
C GLU A 32 -12.58 -30.42 -1.82
N LEU A 33 -13.44 -29.40 -1.83
CA LEU A 33 -13.53 -28.49 -2.95
C LEU A 33 -12.17 -27.82 -3.05
N GLU A 34 -11.27 -28.42 -3.83
CA GLU A 34 -10.11 -27.75 -4.39
C GLU A 34 -10.63 -26.48 -5.04
N LYS A 35 -10.45 -25.38 -4.31
CA LYS A 35 -10.68 -24.04 -4.83
C LYS A 35 -9.56 -23.86 -5.84
N THR A 36 -9.86 -24.09 -7.11
CA THR A 36 -8.91 -23.89 -8.21
C THR A 36 -8.38 -22.47 -8.08
N GLU A 37 -7.14 -22.31 -7.62
CA GLU A 37 -6.48 -21.02 -7.59
C GLU A 37 -6.33 -20.61 -9.06
N ASP A 38 -7.04 -19.55 -9.47
CA ASP A 38 -6.89 -18.98 -10.80
C ASP A 38 -5.42 -18.58 -10.98
N VAL A 39 -4.71 -19.34 -11.82
CA VAL A 39 -3.32 -19.05 -12.18
C VAL A 39 -3.33 -17.74 -12.97
N SER A 40 -2.67 -16.71 -12.44
CA SER A 40 -2.57 -15.41 -13.13
C SER A 40 -1.94 -15.60 -14.51
N THR A 41 -2.61 -15.06 -15.53
CA THR A 41 -2.10 -15.02 -16.90
C THR A 41 -1.30 -13.75 -17.18
N ALA A 42 -1.28 -12.80 -16.24
CA ALA A 42 -0.64 -11.50 -16.39
C ALA A 42 0.83 -11.49 -15.92
N GLY A 43 1.23 -12.46 -15.08
CA GLY A 43 2.61 -12.65 -14.61
C GLY A 43 2.72 -13.72 -13.54
N ASN A 44 3.95 -14.08 -13.20
CA ASN A 44 4.29 -15.10 -12.22
C ASN A 44 4.53 -14.46 -10.83
N ALA A 45 3.56 -14.66 -9.94
CA ALA A 45 3.60 -14.16 -8.57
C ALA A 45 4.83 -14.66 -7.79
N ASP A 46 5.23 -15.92 -7.96
CA ASP A 46 6.37 -16.51 -7.25
C ASP A 46 7.70 -15.91 -7.74
N CYS A 47 7.81 -15.63 -9.04
CA CYS A 47 8.94 -14.90 -9.61
C CYS A 47 9.11 -13.53 -8.94
N LEU A 48 8.04 -12.73 -8.91
CA LEU A 48 8.04 -11.40 -8.28
C LEU A 48 8.39 -11.47 -6.79
N LYS A 49 7.77 -12.40 -6.06
CA LYS A 49 8.04 -12.61 -4.64
C LYS A 49 9.51 -12.97 -4.38
N SER A 50 10.13 -13.76 -5.28
CA SER A 50 11.53 -14.14 -5.13
C SER A 50 12.50 -12.96 -5.14
N TYR A 51 12.21 -11.89 -5.88
CA TYR A 51 13.03 -10.66 -5.85
C TYR A 51 12.88 -9.91 -4.54
N ALA A 52 11.66 -9.86 -3.98
CA ALA A 52 11.43 -9.28 -2.67
C ALA A 52 12.17 -10.08 -1.58
N ASP A 53 12.00 -11.40 -1.54
CA ASP A 53 12.61 -12.28 -0.55
C ASP A 53 14.15 -12.27 -0.57
N LYS A 54 14.75 -11.99 -1.74
CA LYS A 54 16.20 -11.86 -1.92
C LYS A 54 16.72 -10.43 -1.73
N GLY A 55 15.84 -9.44 -1.54
CA GLY A 55 16.23 -8.03 -1.47
C GLY A 55 16.69 -7.43 -2.79
N THR A 56 16.39 -8.05 -3.93
CA THR A 56 16.87 -7.64 -5.26
C THR A 56 15.81 -6.88 -6.07
N LEU A 57 15.01 -6.04 -5.41
CA LEU A 57 13.97 -5.21 -6.04
C LEU A 57 14.52 -4.31 -7.16
N ASP A 58 15.77 -3.88 -7.04
CA ASP A 58 16.48 -3.09 -8.05
C ASP A 58 16.59 -3.81 -9.40
N GLN A 59 16.55 -5.13 -9.39
CA GLN A 59 16.56 -5.94 -10.60
C GLN A 59 15.19 -6.03 -11.26
N LEU A 60 14.07 -5.81 -10.55
CA LEU A 60 12.73 -5.83 -11.16
C LEU A 60 12.50 -4.61 -12.06
N LEU A 61 13.06 -3.46 -11.67
CA LEU A 61 12.95 -2.22 -12.43
C LEU A 61 14.27 -1.44 -12.40
N PRO A 62 15.30 -1.92 -13.12
CA PRO A 62 16.62 -1.30 -13.11
C PRO A 62 16.64 0.04 -13.88
N LEU A 63 17.68 0.85 -13.66
CA LEU A 63 17.76 2.21 -14.21
C LEU A 63 17.68 2.25 -15.73
N ASP A 64 18.35 1.34 -16.40
CA ASP A 64 18.39 1.23 -17.86
C ASP A 64 17.00 0.95 -18.42
N VAL A 65 16.20 0.11 -17.75
CA VAL A 65 14.80 -0.14 -18.10
C VAL A 65 13.95 1.11 -17.91
N ILE A 66 14.12 1.83 -16.79
CA ILE A 66 13.41 3.11 -16.57
C ILE A 66 13.76 4.12 -17.68
N LYS A 67 15.04 4.19 -18.06
CA LYS A 67 15.55 5.10 -19.10
C LYS A 67 15.00 4.84 -20.50
N LYS A 68 14.43 3.65 -20.77
CA LYS A 68 13.71 3.39 -22.03
C LYS A 68 12.43 4.21 -22.14
N HIS A 69 11.81 4.57 -21.01
CA HIS A 69 10.50 5.22 -20.96
C HIS A 69 10.56 6.65 -20.43
N TYR A 70 11.62 7.02 -19.73
CA TYR A 70 11.76 8.36 -19.15
C TYR A 70 13.22 8.80 -18.98
N THR A 71 13.51 10.06 -19.30
CA THR A 71 14.84 10.66 -19.11
C THR A 71 15.07 11.02 -17.64
N ILE A 72 15.79 10.17 -16.92
CA ILE A 72 16.21 10.44 -15.54
C ILE A 72 17.34 11.48 -15.54
N PRO A 73 17.19 12.61 -14.82
CA PRO A 73 18.20 13.65 -14.80
C PRO A 73 19.43 13.22 -13.98
N ALA A 74 20.60 13.77 -14.30
CA ALA A 74 21.87 13.36 -13.72
C ALA A 74 21.95 13.54 -12.19
N GLN A 75 21.23 14.52 -11.64
CA GLN A 75 21.15 14.78 -10.20
C GLN A 75 20.22 13.82 -9.45
N ALA A 76 19.54 12.89 -10.12
CA ALA A 76 18.66 11.93 -9.47
C ALA A 76 19.45 11.02 -8.52
N LYS A 77 18.97 10.94 -7.29
CA LYS A 77 19.54 10.12 -6.23
C LYS A 77 18.78 8.81 -6.15
N LYS A 78 19.52 7.71 -6.11
CA LYS A 78 18.96 6.40 -5.78
C LYS A 78 18.59 6.39 -4.29
N SER A 79 17.33 6.09 -4.00
CA SER A 79 16.78 5.90 -2.67
C SER A 79 16.44 4.42 -2.50
N TYR A 80 17.05 3.79 -1.50
CA TYR A 80 16.80 2.41 -1.15
C TYR A 80 16.39 2.33 0.31
N SER A 81 15.16 1.88 0.55
CA SER A 81 14.67 1.59 1.89
C SER A 81 14.46 0.10 2.00
N TYR A 82 15.32 -0.55 2.77
CA TYR A 82 15.33 -1.99 2.97
C TYR A 82 15.24 -2.30 4.45
N ARG A 83 14.37 -3.24 4.78
CA ARG A 83 14.23 -3.74 6.14
C ARG A 83 15.19 -4.90 6.33
N SER A 84 15.98 -4.89 7.39
CA SER A 84 16.97 -5.96 7.64
C SER A 84 16.37 -7.37 7.82
N GLU A 85 15.08 -7.46 8.12
CA GLU A 85 14.39 -8.72 8.37
C GLU A 85 13.72 -9.24 7.08
N ALA A 86 14.14 -10.43 6.63
CA ALA A 86 13.65 -11.10 5.42
C ALA A 86 12.13 -11.09 5.25
N LYS A 87 11.42 -11.39 6.33
CA LYS A 87 9.95 -11.44 6.39
C LYS A 87 9.24 -10.09 6.22
N LYS A 88 9.97 -8.97 6.13
CA LYS A 88 9.43 -7.61 6.01
C LYS A 88 9.80 -6.94 4.68
N HIS A 89 10.40 -7.67 3.74
CA HIS A 89 10.76 -7.13 2.42
C HIS A 89 9.55 -6.75 1.56
N ASP A 90 8.35 -7.20 1.95
CA ASP A 90 7.08 -6.81 1.36
C ASP A 90 6.79 -5.30 1.43
N LYS A 91 7.63 -4.52 2.14
CA LYS A 91 7.53 -3.06 2.31
C LYS A 91 8.78 -2.31 1.88
N ASP A 92 9.72 -2.99 1.23
CA ASP A 92 10.94 -2.36 0.73
C ASP A 92 10.62 -1.44 -0.46
N THR A 93 11.50 -0.48 -0.69
CA THR A 93 11.36 0.53 -1.75
C THR A 93 12.67 0.70 -2.51
N TYR A 94 12.57 0.77 -3.84
CA TYR A 94 13.66 1.06 -4.75
C TYR A 94 13.26 2.17 -5.71
N GLU A 95 13.78 3.37 -5.51
CA GLU A 95 13.36 4.55 -6.27
C GLU A 95 14.54 5.45 -6.67
N TYR A 96 14.32 6.25 -7.70
CA TYR A 96 15.15 7.41 -8.03
C TYR A 96 14.36 8.67 -7.74
N THR A 97 14.95 9.59 -6.98
CA THR A 97 14.32 10.83 -6.54
C THR A 97 15.17 12.03 -6.92
N TRP A 98 14.53 13.12 -7.35
CA TRP A 98 15.20 14.40 -7.61
C TRP A 98 14.30 15.56 -7.25
N ASP A 99 14.90 16.73 -7.06
CA ASP A 99 14.14 17.92 -6.72
C ASP A 99 13.14 18.28 -7.82
N SER A 100 12.04 18.91 -7.42
CA SER A 100 11.07 19.49 -8.31
C SER A 100 10.65 20.87 -7.78
N ASP A 101 10.02 21.65 -8.63
CA ASP A 101 9.40 22.93 -8.31
C ASP A 101 8.01 22.78 -7.69
N ARG A 102 7.47 21.55 -7.62
CA ARG A 102 6.13 21.29 -7.10
C ARG A 102 6.09 21.33 -5.58
N VAL A 103 4.99 21.86 -5.06
CA VAL A 103 4.65 21.84 -3.63
C VAL A 103 3.35 21.07 -3.41
N ARG A 104 3.28 20.34 -2.30
CA ARG A 104 2.07 19.69 -1.81
C ARG A 104 1.56 20.47 -0.61
N LYS A 105 0.26 20.71 -0.58
CA LYS A 105 -0.45 21.29 0.56
C LYS A 105 -0.96 20.15 1.43
N MET A 106 -0.71 20.24 2.73
CA MET A 106 -1.30 19.34 3.73
C MET A 106 -1.93 20.17 4.85
N THR A 107 -3.13 19.79 5.26
CA THR A 107 -3.80 20.40 6.40
C THR A 107 -3.43 19.64 7.67
N ILE A 108 -2.67 20.26 8.56
CA ILE A 108 -2.32 19.70 9.87
C ILE A 108 -2.94 20.59 10.95
N SER A 109 -3.86 20.02 11.74
CA SER A 109 -4.56 20.75 12.81
C SER A 109 -5.23 22.05 12.33
N GLY A 110 -5.86 22.02 11.15
CA GLY A 110 -6.56 23.16 10.56
C GLY A 110 -5.65 24.23 9.94
N ARG A 111 -4.33 23.99 9.87
CA ARG A 111 -3.37 24.86 9.18
C ARG A 111 -2.90 24.19 7.90
N GLU A 112 -2.95 24.94 6.80
CA GLU A 112 -2.35 24.52 5.54
C GLU A 112 -0.84 24.72 5.61
N ILE A 113 -0.07 23.66 5.34
CA ILE A 113 1.39 23.71 5.28
C ILE A 113 1.82 23.21 3.91
N GLU A 114 2.70 23.96 3.26
CA GLU A 114 3.30 23.60 1.99
C GLU A 114 4.60 22.82 2.22
N TYR A 115 4.75 21.70 1.50
CA TYR A 115 5.95 20.87 1.54
C TYR A 115 6.45 20.63 0.11
N PRO A 116 7.76 20.70 -0.14
CA PRO A 116 8.33 20.33 -1.43
C PRO A 116 7.93 18.90 -1.82
N SER A 117 7.51 18.72 -3.07
CA SER A 117 7.23 17.40 -3.63
C SER A 117 8.35 17.01 -4.58
N SER A 118 9.23 16.10 -4.17
CA SER A 118 10.27 15.60 -5.06
C SER A 118 9.67 14.80 -6.21
N ASN A 119 10.36 14.82 -7.35
CA ASN A 119 10.12 13.84 -8.37
C ASN A 119 10.53 12.44 -7.87
N ARG A 120 9.80 11.40 -8.26
CA ARG A 120 10.20 10.01 -8.02
C ARG A 120 9.78 9.07 -9.14
N ILE A 121 10.61 8.06 -9.39
CA ILE A 121 10.27 6.87 -10.19
C ILE A 121 10.85 5.64 -9.52
N GLY A 122 10.06 4.58 -9.36
CA GLY A 122 10.60 3.30 -8.88
C GLY A 122 9.56 2.23 -8.59
N ILE A 123 10.01 1.19 -7.89
CA ILE A 123 9.20 0.04 -7.48
C ILE A 123 9.23 -0.10 -5.96
N ARG A 124 8.09 -0.49 -5.38
CA ARG A 124 7.98 -0.72 -3.95
C ARG A 124 6.96 -1.81 -3.64
N TRP A 125 7.05 -2.30 -2.41
CA TRP A 125 6.03 -3.12 -1.76
C TRP A 125 5.63 -4.37 -2.55
N VAL A 126 6.64 -5.07 -3.10
CA VAL A 126 6.45 -6.33 -3.83
C VAL A 126 6.16 -7.45 -2.84
N GLY A 127 5.07 -8.18 -3.03
CA GLY A 127 4.67 -9.28 -2.14
C GLY A 127 3.77 -8.84 -0.99
N SER A 128 3.33 -7.58 -0.95
CA SER A 128 2.42 -7.12 0.11
C SER A 128 1.05 -7.79 0.00
N ASP A 129 0.57 -8.29 1.14
CA ASP A 129 -0.73 -8.95 1.31
C ASP A 129 -1.75 -8.08 2.05
N LEU A 130 -1.46 -6.79 2.27
CA LEU A 130 -2.28 -5.88 3.08
C LEU A 130 -3.75 -5.85 2.62
N PHE A 131 -4.00 -5.99 1.33
CA PHE A 131 -5.34 -5.98 0.74
C PHE A 131 -6.21 -7.16 1.19
N THR A 132 -5.62 -8.26 1.67
CA THR A 132 -6.34 -9.46 2.15
C THR A 132 -7.13 -9.22 3.44
N ILE A 133 -6.86 -8.11 4.15
CA ILE A 133 -7.59 -7.71 5.36
C ILE A 133 -9.11 -7.53 5.11
N MET A 134 -9.52 -7.38 3.84
CA MET A 134 -10.93 -7.26 3.46
C MET A 134 -11.70 -8.57 3.64
N GLY A 135 -11.02 -9.71 3.81
CA GLY A 135 -11.64 -11.02 4.10
C GLY A 135 -12.55 -11.52 2.98
N LYS A 136 -12.30 -11.11 1.73
CA LYS A 136 -13.08 -11.55 0.57
C LYS A 136 -12.65 -12.95 0.09
N PRO A 137 -13.52 -13.69 -0.61
CA PRO A 137 -13.23 -15.07 -1.03
C PRO A 137 -12.02 -15.23 -1.95
N THR A 138 -11.73 -14.24 -2.79
CA THR A 138 -10.63 -14.28 -3.78
C THR A 138 -9.67 -13.09 -3.63
N PRO A 139 -8.41 -13.20 -4.09
CA PRO A 139 -7.48 -12.07 -4.12
C PRO A 139 -8.02 -10.88 -4.93
N LEU A 140 -8.66 -11.13 -6.07
CA LEU A 140 -9.26 -10.08 -6.90
C LEU A 140 -10.35 -9.31 -6.17
N GLU A 141 -11.26 -10.00 -5.47
CA GLU A 141 -12.30 -9.35 -4.69
C GLU A 141 -11.72 -8.57 -3.50
N ASN A 142 -10.69 -9.10 -2.83
CA ASN A 142 -9.99 -8.39 -1.76
C ASN A 142 -9.37 -7.10 -2.31
N PHE A 143 -8.69 -7.18 -3.46
CA PHE A 143 -8.03 -6.05 -4.10
C PHE A 143 -9.03 -4.96 -4.47
N LYS A 144 -10.13 -5.33 -5.14
CA LYS A 144 -11.20 -4.38 -5.52
C LYS A 144 -11.91 -3.79 -4.31
N ALA A 145 -12.05 -4.55 -3.22
CA ALA A 145 -12.65 -4.06 -1.99
C ALA A 145 -11.73 -3.10 -1.21
N PHE A 146 -10.41 -3.30 -1.29
CA PHE A 146 -9.41 -2.50 -0.59
C PHE A 146 -9.06 -1.20 -1.35
N TYR A 147 -8.75 -1.30 -2.64
CA TYR A 147 -8.32 -0.18 -3.48
C TYR A 147 -9.48 0.53 -4.19
N ARG A 148 -10.51 0.91 -3.43
CA ARG A 148 -11.70 1.62 -3.91
C ARG A 148 -11.92 2.93 -3.17
N ASN A 149 -12.73 3.80 -3.77
CA ASN A 149 -13.22 5.00 -3.09
C ASN A 149 -14.31 4.63 -2.10
N THR A 150 -14.09 4.91 -0.81
CA THR A 150 -15.10 4.78 0.24
C THR A 150 -16.04 5.97 0.24
N THR A 151 -17.33 5.72 0.39
CA THR A 151 -18.34 6.78 0.52
C THR A 151 -18.26 7.47 1.89
N ALA A 152 -18.80 8.69 1.99
CA ALA A 152 -18.87 9.41 3.26
C ALA A 152 -19.63 8.63 4.34
N ALA A 153 -20.71 7.93 3.95
CA ALA A 153 -21.48 7.09 4.86
C ALA A 153 -20.66 5.90 5.39
N GLU A 154 -19.87 5.25 4.53
CA GLU A 154 -18.97 4.18 4.96
C GLU A 154 -17.86 4.67 5.88
N LYS A 155 -17.28 5.85 5.59
CA LYS A 155 -16.29 6.49 6.48
C LYS A 155 -16.90 6.76 7.86
N GLU A 156 -18.08 7.38 7.91
CA GLU A 156 -18.76 7.69 9.18
C GLU A 156 -19.12 6.42 9.98
N ALA A 157 -19.64 5.39 9.32
CA ALA A 157 -19.93 4.11 9.94
C ALA A 157 -18.67 3.45 10.52
N ALA A 158 -17.54 3.52 9.80
CA ALA A 158 -16.26 3.01 10.28
C ALA A 158 -15.75 3.76 11.51
N PHE A 159 -15.84 5.11 11.53
CA PHE A 159 -15.46 5.91 12.69
C PHE A 159 -16.36 5.65 13.90
N LYS A 160 -17.67 5.50 13.69
CA LYS A 160 -18.60 5.15 14.75
C LYS A 160 -18.23 3.79 15.38
N LYS A 161 -18.03 2.77 14.54
CA LYS A 161 -17.65 1.42 14.99
C LYS A 161 -16.30 1.41 15.72
N ALA A 162 -15.32 2.17 15.23
CA ALA A 162 -14.03 2.31 15.90
C ALA A 162 -14.18 2.95 17.29
N GLY A 163 -14.98 4.01 17.39
CA GLY A 163 -15.29 4.67 18.67
C GLY A 163 -16.03 3.75 19.65
N GLU A 164 -16.98 2.94 19.17
CA GLU A 164 -17.67 1.93 19.99
C GLU A 164 -16.70 0.87 20.52
N SER A 165 -15.81 0.34 19.65
CA SER A 165 -14.80 -0.64 20.07
C SER A 165 -13.81 -0.07 21.09
N MET A 166 -13.49 1.22 21.03
CA MET A 166 -12.68 1.88 22.07
C MET A 166 -13.42 1.94 23.41
N LYS A 167 -14.70 2.29 23.41
CA LYS A 167 -15.50 2.30 24.64
C LYS A 167 -15.57 0.90 25.26
N GLU A 168 -15.77 -0.13 24.45
CA GLU A 168 -15.77 -1.53 24.90
C GLU A 168 -14.43 -1.96 25.53
N LYS A 169 -13.31 -1.41 25.04
CA LYS A 169 -11.97 -1.63 25.60
C LYS A 169 -11.67 -0.80 26.86
N GLY A 170 -12.64 -0.04 27.37
CA GLY A 170 -12.53 0.71 28.62
C GLY A 170 -11.87 2.10 28.48
N TYR A 171 -11.72 2.62 27.27
CA TYR A 171 -11.27 4.01 27.07
C TYR A 171 -12.37 4.99 27.48
N ASP A 172 -11.99 6.09 28.14
CA ASP A 172 -12.94 7.13 28.54
C ASP A 172 -13.52 7.89 27.33
N ALA A 173 -14.64 8.59 27.56
CA ALA A 173 -15.37 9.29 26.50
C ALA A 173 -14.53 10.39 25.82
N LYS A 174 -13.71 11.14 26.59
CA LYS A 174 -12.89 12.24 26.08
C LYS A 174 -11.74 11.72 25.24
N THR A 175 -11.09 10.63 25.67
CA THR A 175 -10.04 9.96 24.89
C THR A 175 -10.59 9.39 23.59
N THR A 176 -11.76 8.72 23.65
CA THR A 176 -12.42 8.16 22.47
C THR A 176 -12.82 9.25 21.46
N GLU A 177 -13.40 10.35 21.94
CA GLU A 177 -13.79 11.48 21.10
C GLU A 177 -12.56 12.13 20.44
N THR A 178 -11.51 12.38 21.22
CA THR A 178 -10.26 12.98 20.72
C THR A 178 -9.62 12.10 19.63
N ALA A 179 -9.51 10.79 19.88
CA ALA A 179 -8.95 9.84 18.92
C ALA A 179 -9.81 9.73 17.65
N THR A 180 -11.14 9.69 17.80
CA THR A 180 -12.07 9.62 16.65
C THR A 180 -11.99 10.89 15.82
N LYS A 181 -11.93 12.06 16.46
CA LYS A 181 -11.78 13.36 15.77
C LYS A 181 -10.45 13.44 15.03
N MET A 182 -9.34 13.08 15.68
CA MET A 182 -8.03 13.02 15.02
C MET A 182 -8.03 12.05 13.83
N ALA A 183 -8.64 10.88 13.96
CA ALA A 183 -8.77 9.92 12.86
C ALA A 183 -9.60 10.49 11.70
N LYS A 184 -10.71 11.18 11.99
CA LYS A 184 -11.52 11.88 10.97
C LYS A 184 -10.70 12.96 10.26
N ASP A 185 -10.01 13.81 11.01
CA ASP A 185 -9.19 14.90 10.47
C ASP A 185 -8.05 14.34 9.59
N LEU A 186 -7.40 13.25 10.00
CA LEU A 186 -6.34 12.58 9.22
C LEU A 186 -6.89 11.80 8.01
N SER A 187 -8.15 11.35 8.06
CA SER A 187 -8.83 10.70 6.94
C SER A 187 -9.46 11.65 5.93
N GLY A 188 -9.47 12.96 6.27
CA GLY A 188 -9.96 14.04 5.40
C GLY A 188 -9.06 14.26 4.19
N ASP A 189 -7.84 13.71 4.21
CA ASP A 189 -7.08 13.45 3.00
C ASP A 189 -7.80 12.37 2.19
N ASP A 190 -8.54 12.78 1.15
CA ASP A 190 -9.27 11.87 0.28
C ASP A 190 -8.31 10.90 -0.41
N ILE A 191 -8.09 9.76 0.22
CA ILE A 191 -7.47 8.60 -0.39
C ILE A 191 -8.37 8.23 -1.57
N THR A 192 -7.95 8.68 -2.74
CA THR A 192 -8.70 8.53 -3.98
C THR A 192 -7.95 7.54 -4.85
N PHE A 193 -8.70 6.54 -5.30
CA PHE A 193 -8.26 5.49 -6.18
C PHE A 193 -8.92 5.64 -7.55
N LYS A 194 -8.16 5.34 -8.58
CA LYS A 194 -8.62 5.20 -9.96
C LYS A 194 -8.28 3.81 -10.44
N GLU A 195 -9.30 3.03 -10.82
CA GLU A 195 -9.08 1.72 -11.44
C GLU A 195 -8.32 1.89 -12.76
N ILE A 196 -7.31 1.03 -12.97
CA ILE A 196 -6.47 1.02 -14.16
C ILE A 196 -6.62 -0.34 -14.85
N ALA A 197 -7.19 -0.33 -16.06
CA ALA A 197 -7.37 -1.53 -16.85
C ALA A 197 -6.10 -1.93 -17.62
N GLY A 198 -6.00 -3.23 -17.92
CA GLY A 198 -5.01 -3.79 -18.86
C GLY A 198 -3.61 -4.03 -18.29
N ILE A 199 -3.44 -4.06 -16.97
CA ILE A 199 -2.18 -4.40 -16.29
C ILE A 199 -2.45 -5.30 -15.09
N GLY A 200 -1.70 -6.40 -14.99
CA GLY A 200 -1.92 -7.41 -13.96
C GLY A 200 -3.29 -8.07 -14.07
N ASP A 201 -3.71 -8.75 -13.00
CA ASP A 201 -5.09 -9.24 -12.86
C ASP A 201 -6.04 -8.10 -12.46
N ALA A 202 -5.51 -7.09 -11.77
CA ALA A 202 -6.15 -5.82 -11.49
C ALA A 202 -5.09 -4.76 -11.18
N ALA A 203 -5.41 -3.48 -11.42
CA ALA A 203 -4.55 -2.39 -11.00
C ALA A 203 -5.35 -1.17 -10.54
N SER A 204 -4.79 -0.42 -9.59
CA SER A 204 -5.39 0.78 -9.04
C SER A 204 -4.34 1.85 -8.81
N TRP A 205 -4.62 3.06 -9.29
CA TRP A 205 -3.81 4.24 -9.11
C TRP A 205 -4.26 5.02 -7.89
N ARG A 206 -3.34 5.27 -6.95
CA ARG A 206 -3.57 6.12 -5.79
C ARG A 206 -3.19 7.56 -6.10
N ILE A 207 -4.18 8.44 -6.18
CA ILE A 207 -4.05 9.80 -6.73
C ILE A 207 -3.09 10.67 -5.91
N LYS A 208 -3.18 10.64 -4.58
CA LYS A 208 -2.36 11.49 -3.71
C LYS A 208 -0.90 11.03 -3.68
N GLU A 209 -0.68 9.73 -3.53
CA GLU A 209 0.65 9.14 -3.41
C GLU A 209 1.28 8.87 -4.78
N LYS A 210 0.56 9.02 -5.88
CA LYS A 210 1.10 8.83 -7.24
C LYS A 210 1.72 7.43 -7.40
N GLU A 211 0.96 6.41 -7.00
CA GLU A 211 1.39 5.01 -6.98
C GLU A 211 0.39 4.15 -7.76
N LEU A 212 0.91 3.33 -8.68
CA LEU A 212 0.15 2.28 -9.34
C LEU A 212 0.36 0.99 -8.57
N THR A 213 -0.69 0.47 -7.92
CA THR A 213 -0.66 -0.86 -7.30
C THR A 213 -1.21 -1.88 -8.30
N VAL A 214 -0.50 -2.98 -8.50
CA VAL A 214 -0.84 -4.05 -9.46
C VAL A 214 -0.95 -5.38 -8.73
N LEU A 215 -2.06 -6.08 -8.95
CA LEU A 215 -2.30 -7.45 -8.50
C LEU A 215 -1.76 -8.46 -9.52
N VAL A 216 -1.05 -9.47 -9.04
CA VAL A 216 -0.62 -10.64 -9.82
C VAL A 216 -0.79 -11.89 -8.94
N GLY A 217 -1.76 -12.73 -9.30
CA GLY A 217 -2.22 -13.88 -8.54
C GLY A 217 -2.66 -13.46 -7.14
N LYS A 218 -1.85 -13.81 -6.15
CA LYS A 218 -2.10 -13.57 -4.72
C LYS A 218 -1.27 -12.45 -4.10
N ILE A 219 -0.44 -11.76 -4.88
CA ILE A 219 0.43 -10.70 -4.37
C ILE A 219 0.23 -9.39 -5.11
N THR A 220 0.75 -8.31 -4.54
CA THR A 220 0.82 -7.02 -5.22
C THR A 220 2.25 -6.54 -5.39
N PHE A 221 2.46 -5.61 -6.33
CA PHE A 221 3.60 -4.70 -6.33
C PHE A 221 3.12 -3.29 -6.63
N GLN A 222 3.95 -2.29 -6.30
CA GLN A 222 3.65 -0.89 -6.55
C GLN A 222 4.72 -0.24 -7.41
N VAL A 223 4.28 0.59 -8.36
CA VAL A 223 5.14 1.46 -9.16
C VAL A 223 4.87 2.91 -8.74
N SER A 224 5.87 3.57 -8.18
CA SER A 224 5.82 4.99 -7.84
C SER A 224 6.22 5.83 -9.04
N VAL A 225 5.37 6.77 -9.44
CA VAL A 225 5.73 7.77 -10.47
C VAL A 225 5.12 9.12 -10.10
N GLU A 226 5.98 10.07 -9.76
CA GLU A 226 5.59 11.47 -9.62
C GLU A 226 6.59 12.32 -10.37
N ILE A 227 6.28 12.64 -11.62
CA ILE A 227 7.12 13.47 -12.49
C ILE A 227 6.46 14.79 -12.87
N SER A 228 5.14 14.90 -12.72
CA SER A 228 4.37 16.11 -12.97
C SER A 228 3.12 16.18 -12.09
N ASN A 229 2.42 17.33 -12.13
CA ASN A 229 1.10 17.50 -11.50
C ASN A 229 -0.03 16.80 -12.27
N ASN A 230 0.23 16.32 -13.49
CA ASN A 230 -0.75 15.67 -14.33
C ASN A 230 -0.77 14.17 -14.04
N ASP A 231 -1.85 13.68 -13.42
CA ASP A 231 -2.01 12.25 -13.15
C ASP A 231 -1.97 11.39 -14.40
N SER A 232 -2.42 11.89 -15.55
CA SER A 232 -2.44 11.09 -16.78
C SER A 232 -1.02 10.75 -17.24
N GLU A 233 -0.09 11.72 -17.19
CA GLU A 233 1.33 11.49 -17.52
C GLU A 233 1.98 10.51 -16.55
N ASN A 234 1.73 10.68 -15.24
CA ASN A 234 2.24 9.80 -14.21
C ASN A 234 1.71 8.37 -14.38
N ILE A 235 0.41 8.21 -14.63
CA ILE A 235 -0.25 6.91 -14.86
C ILE A 235 0.31 6.25 -16.11
N GLU A 236 0.44 6.97 -17.22
CA GLU A 236 0.96 6.39 -18.47
C GLU A 236 2.38 5.85 -18.31
N LEU A 237 3.25 6.59 -17.64
CA LEU A 237 4.60 6.13 -17.34
C LEU A 237 4.57 4.94 -16.36
N ALA A 238 3.79 5.02 -15.29
CA ALA A 238 3.66 3.93 -14.32
C ALA A 238 3.16 2.63 -15.00
N LYS A 239 2.24 2.74 -15.96
CA LYS A 239 1.75 1.62 -16.77
C LYS A 239 2.87 0.99 -17.60
N LYS A 240 3.68 1.79 -18.30
CA LYS A 240 4.83 1.30 -19.08
C LYS A 240 5.83 0.57 -18.19
N LEU A 241 6.17 1.16 -17.05
CA LEU A 241 7.11 0.56 -16.09
C LEU A 241 6.56 -0.72 -15.44
N ALA A 242 5.26 -0.76 -15.10
CA ALA A 242 4.62 -1.97 -14.60
C ALA A 242 4.65 -3.09 -15.65
N ALA A 243 4.47 -2.77 -16.93
CA ALA A 243 4.58 -3.76 -18.00
C ALA A 243 5.99 -4.35 -18.12
N GLU A 244 7.04 -3.56 -17.91
CA GLU A 244 8.43 -4.06 -17.86
C GLU A 244 8.65 -5.03 -16.67
N VAL A 245 8.10 -4.69 -15.49
CA VAL A 245 8.16 -5.56 -14.30
C VAL A 245 7.46 -6.89 -14.58
N LEU A 246 6.24 -6.85 -15.15
CA LEU A 246 5.49 -8.06 -15.50
C LEU A 246 6.21 -8.89 -16.55
N ALA A 247 6.76 -8.27 -17.59
CA ALA A 247 7.50 -8.96 -18.65
C ALA A 247 8.72 -9.73 -18.13
N LYS A 248 9.35 -9.25 -17.05
CA LYS A 248 10.48 -9.92 -16.40
C LYS A 248 10.08 -11.19 -15.64
N CYS A 249 8.80 -11.34 -15.34
CA CYS A 249 8.22 -12.46 -14.60
C CYS A 249 7.06 -13.10 -15.38
N LYS A 250 7.10 -13.15 -16.71
CA LYS A 250 6.14 -13.92 -17.52
C LYS A 250 6.53 -15.40 -17.60
#